data_AF-A0A0N9DVG7-F1
#
_entry.id   AF-A0A0N9DVG7-F1
#
_cell.length_a   1.000
_cell.length_b   1.000
_cell.length_c   1.000
_cell.angle_alpha   90.00
_cell.angle_beta   90.00
_cell.angle_gamma   90.00
#
_symmetry.space_group_name_H-M   'P 1'
#
loop_
_entity.id
_entity.type
_entity.pdbx_description
1 polymer ?
#
loop_
_entity_poly.entity_id
_entity_poly.type
_entity_poly.pdbx_seq_one_letter_code
_entity_poly.pdbx_strand_id
1 'polypeptide(L)'
;DGGDTWQGSGTSLWTKGQDMIDAAKLLGVDIMTAHREFTYGAERVKQVLDRDFAGKIEFLAQNVRTADFGDPVFRPYSIRSINGAAVAIIGQAFP
;
A
#
# COMPACT_ATOMS: atom_id res chain seq x y z
N ASP A 1 -2.47 -5.84 5.41
CA ASP A 1 -1.02 -5.79 5.59
C ASP A 1 -0.65 -4.46 6.25
N GLY A 2 0.14 -4.50 7.32
CA GLY A 2 0.51 -3.33 8.12
C GLY A 2 1.57 -2.41 7.48
N GLY A 3 2.10 -2.79 6.32
CA GLY A 3 3.23 -2.11 5.68
C GLY A 3 4.57 -2.69 6.14
N ASP A 4 5.67 -2.13 5.63
CA ASP A 4 7.03 -2.67 5.79
C ASP A 4 7.23 -4.07 5.17
N THR A 5 6.55 -4.32 4.05
CA THR A 5 6.51 -5.63 3.40
C THR A 5 7.40 -5.71 2.16
N TRP A 6 7.52 -4.62 1.39
CA TRP A 6 8.17 -4.69 0.08
C TRP A 6 9.71 -4.76 0.13
N GLN A 7 10.31 -4.54 1.30
CA GLN A 7 11.75 -4.40 1.49
C GLN A 7 12.21 -5.28 2.66
N GLY A 8 13.50 -5.61 2.70
CA GLY A 8 14.16 -6.18 3.89
C GLY A 8 14.81 -7.54 3.63
N SER A 9 14.83 -7.98 2.37
CA SER A 9 15.35 -9.27 1.94
C SER A 9 16.27 -9.15 0.72
N GLY A 10 17.06 -10.18 0.44
CA GLY A 10 17.89 -10.22 -0.77
C GLY A 10 17.06 -10.22 -2.06
N THR A 11 15.96 -10.98 -2.08
CA THR A 11 15.06 -11.08 -3.24
C THR A 11 14.32 -9.76 -3.51
N SER A 12 13.91 -9.03 -2.47
CA SER A 12 13.31 -7.70 -2.63
C SER A 12 14.32 -6.66 -3.14
N LEU A 13 15.59 -6.78 -2.78
CA LEU A 13 16.64 -5.93 -3.36
C LEU A 13 16.81 -6.19 -4.85
N TRP A 14 16.93 -7.46 -5.26
CA TRP A 14 17.16 -7.83 -6.66
C TRP A 14 15.97 -7.54 -7.58
N THR A 15 14.75 -7.58 -7.04
CA THR A 15 13.52 -7.43 -7.82
C THR A 15 12.84 -6.07 -7.64
N LYS A 16 13.46 -5.15 -6.88
CA LYS A 16 12.84 -3.87 -6.48
C LYS A 16 11.45 -4.08 -5.84
N GLY A 17 11.40 -5.02 -4.91
CA GLY A 17 10.22 -5.41 -4.11
C GLY A 17 9.17 -6.25 -4.85
N GLN A 18 9.38 -6.59 -6.13
CA GLN A 18 8.36 -7.29 -6.92
C GLN A 18 8.03 -8.67 -6.36
N ASP A 19 9.01 -9.37 -5.80
CA ASP A 19 8.80 -10.67 -5.15
C ASP A 19 7.73 -10.61 -4.05
N MET A 20 7.82 -9.59 -3.18
CA MET A 20 6.88 -9.39 -2.07
C MET A 20 5.54 -8.84 -2.55
N ILE A 21 5.53 -8.00 -3.58
CA ILE A 21 4.31 -7.52 -4.25
C ILE A 21 3.54 -8.70 -4.87
N ASP A 22 4.24 -9.62 -5.51
CA ASP A 22 3.65 -10.83 -6.09
C ASP A 22 3.16 -11.79 -5.01
N ALA A 23 3.94 -11.96 -3.93
CA ALA A 23 3.51 -12.74 -2.77
C ALA A 23 2.24 -12.18 -2.13
N ALA A 24 2.12 -10.86 -1.94
CA ALA A 24 0.92 -10.22 -1.39
C ALA A 24 -0.33 -10.49 -2.24
N LYS A 25 -0.19 -10.43 -3.57
CA LYS A 25 -1.29 -10.78 -4.50
C LYS A 25 -1.70 -12.25 -4.37
N LEU A 26 -0.74 -13.17 -4.28
CA LEU A 26 -1.01 -14.60 -4.14
C LEU A 26 -1.63 -14.97 -2.78
N LEU A 27 -1.23 -14.28 -1.72
CA LEU A 27 -1.78 -14.45 -0.37
C LEU A 27 -3.18 -13.83 -0.21
N GLY A 28 -3.66 -13.06 -1.18
CA GLY A 28 -4.98 -12.44 -1.15
C GLY A 28 -5.06 -11.26 -0.18
N VAL A 29 -4.00 -10.46 -0.06
CA VAL A 29 -4.04 -9.24 0.76
C VAL A 29 -5.06 -8.27 0.18
N ASP A 30 -6.10 -7.93 0.94
CA ASP A 30 -7.13 -6.98 0.52
C ASP A 30 -6.71 -5.51 0.58
N ILE A 31 -6.00 -5.14 1.65
CA ILE A 31 -5.70 -3.76 2.02
C ILE A 31 -4.29 -3.69 2.64
N MET A 32 -3.54 -2.65 2.32
CA MET A 32 -2.28 -2.33 2.99
C MET A 32 -2.06 -0.85 3.27
N THR A 33 -1.11 -0.56 4.16
CA THR A 33 -0.50 0.77 4.35
C THR A 33 1.02 0.69 4.13
N ALA A 34 1.80 1.71 4.50
CA ALA A 34 3.21 1.77 4.12
C ALA A 34 4.15 2.50 5.07
N HIS A 35 5.43 2.18 4.92
CA HIS A 35 6.56 2.92 5.45
C HIS A 35 7.81 2.69 4.59
N ARG A 36 8.40 1.49 4.63
CA ARG A 36 9.60 1.14 3.84
C ARG A 36 9.32 0.99 2.35
N GLU A 37 8.07 0.82 1.94
CA GLU A 37 7.63 0.84 0.55
C GLU A 37 8.14 2.10 -0.18
N PHE A 38 8.13 3.25 0.52
CA PHE A 38 8.55 4.53 -0.05
C PHE A 38 10.06 4.61 -0.32
N THR A 39 10.88 3.69 0.21
CA THR A 39 12.32 3.64 -0.10
C THR A 39 12.62 3.29 -1.56
N TYR A 40 11.67 2.69 -2.27
CA TYR A 40 11.79 2.45 -3.72
C TYR A 40 11.49 3.69 -4.58
N GLY A 41 11.10 4.81 -3.95
CA GLY A 41 10.78 6.06 -4.61
C GLY A 41 9.35 6.11 -5.16
N ALA A 42 8.85 7.34 -5.32
CA ALA A 42 7.46 7.61 -5.69
C ALA A 42 7.05 6.98 -7.03
N GLU A 43 7.94 6.96 -8.02
CA GLU A 43 7.66 6.36 -9.33
C GLU A 43 7.41 4.86 -9.24
N ARG A 44 8.21 4.14 -8.45
CA ARG A 44 8.04 2.70 -8.26
C ARG A 44 6.77 2.40 -7.49
N VAL A 45 6.49 3.13 -6.43
CA VAL A 45 5.24 3.00 -5.66
C VAL A 45 4.05 3.23 -6.59
N LYS A 46 4.05 4.33 -7.35
CA LYS A 46 2.98 4.64 -8.32
C LYS A 46 2.81 3.54 -9.36
N GLN A 47 3.89 3.01 -9.93
CA GLN A 47 3.83 1.90 -10.88
C GLN A 47 3.10 0.68 -10.30
N VAL A 48 3.40 0.31 -9.05
CA VAL A 48 2.81 -0.85 -8.37
C VAL A 48 1.33 -0.60 -8.11
N LEU A 49 0.96 0.59 -7.63
CA LEU A 49 -0.43 0.95 -7.37
C LEU A 49 -1.27 0.98 -8.66
N ASP A 50 -0.74 1.57 -9.73
CA ASP A 50 -1.45 1.74 -11.00
C ASP A 50 -1.53 0.43 -11.82
N ARG A 51 -0.68 -0.56 -11.53
CA ARG A 51 -0.60 -1.81 -12.30
C ARG A 51 -0.83 -3.04 -11.44
N ASP A 52 0.12 -3.39 -10.58
CA ASP A 52 0.11 -4.63 -9.83
C ASP A 52 -1.09 -4.74 -8.90
N PHE A 53 -1.40 -3.66 -8.19
CA PHE A 53 -2.47 -3.60 -7.19
C PHE A 53 -3.81 -3.10 -7.72
N ALA A 54 -3.84 -2.57 -8.94
CA ALA A 54 -5.04 -2.02 -9.56
C ALA A 54 -6.20 -3.03 -9.50
N GLY A 55 -7.25 -2.67 -8.77
CA GLY A 55 -8.44 -3.50 -8.57
C GLY A 55 -8.24 -4.77 -7.73
N LYS A 56 -7.07 -4.92 -7.08
CA LYS A 56 -6.71 -6.12 -6.29
C LYS A 56 -6.44 -5.80 -4.83
N ILE A 57 -5.56 -4.83 -4.57
CA ILE A 57 -5.13 -4.47 -3.21
C ILE A 57 -5.36 -2.97 -3.02
N GLU A 58 -6.12 -2.57 -2.01
CA GLU A 58 -6.28 -1.15 -1.68
C GLU A 58 -5.09 -0.66 -0.84
N PHE A 59 -4.40 0.36 -1.33
CA PHE A 59 -3.35 1.05 -0.59
C PHE A 59 -3.93 2.28 0.11
N LEU A 60 -3.90 2.31 1.43
CA LEU A 60 -4.52 3.35 2.26
C LEU A 60 -3.49 4.08 3.12
N ALA A 61 -3.56 5.41 3.13
CA ALA A 61 -2.83 6.24 4.08
C ALA A 61 -3.50 7.62 4.23
N GLN A 62 -3.98 7.92 5.43
CA GLN A 62 -4.63 9.20 5.74
C GLN A 62 -3.65 10.36 5.93
N ASN A 63 -2.39 10.05 6.26
CA ASN A 63 -1.37 11.01 6.67
C ASN A 63 -0.35 11.37 5.59
N VAL A 64 -0.44 10.82 4.38
CA VAL A 64 0.48 11.19 3.29
C VAL A 64 -0.14 12.29 2.45
N ARG A 65 0.57 13.42 2.35
CA ARG A 65 0.08 14.65 1.72
C ARG A 65 1.11 15.23 0.77
N THR A 66 0.66 16.00 -0.21
CA THR A 66 1.55 16.80 -1.05
C THR A 66 2.25 17.86 -0.19
N ALA A 67 3.48 18.20 -0.56
CA ALA A 67 4.29 19.16 0.21
C ALA A 67 3.86 20.63 0.00
N ASP A 68 3.08 20.90 -1.04
CA ASP A 68 2.62 22.25 -1.40
C ASP A 68 1.34 22.63 -0.66
N PHE A 69 0.19 22.11 -1.09
CA PHE A 69 -1.12 22.46 -0.59
C PHE A 69 -1.64 21.47 0.47
N GLY A 70 -0.89 20.40 0.75
CA GLY A 70 -1.28 19.40 1.74
C GLY A 70 -2.41 18.49 1.26
N ASP A 71 -2.55 18.32 -0.05
CA ASP A 71 -3.59 17.48 -0.64
C ASP A 71 -3.33 16.01 -0.34
N PRO A 72 -4.38 15.20 -0.10
CA PRO A 72 -4.20 13.76 0.14
C PRO A 72 -3.63 13.07 -1.10
N VAL A 73 -2.55 12.30 -0.91
CA VAL A 73 -1.94 11.52 -2.00
C VAL A 73 -2.63 10.18 -2.19
N PHE A 74 -3.08 9.57 -1.09
CA PHE A 74 -3.75 8.27 -1.08
C PHE A 74 -5.15 8.36 -0.50
N ARG A 75 -5.96 7.33 -0.75
CA ARG A 75 -7.25 7.19 -0.09
C ARG A 75 -7.02 6.99 1.42
N PRO A 76 -7.75 7.69 2.30
CA PRO A 76 -7.53 7.60 3.74
C PRO A 76 -8.11 6.33 4.38
N TYR A 77 -9.22 5.81 3.84
CA TYR A 77 -9.92 4.66 4.38
C TYR A 77 -10.72 3.90 3.31
N SER A 78 -11.17 2.69 3.64
CA SER A 78 -12.15 1.90 2.89
C SER A 78 -13.29 1.50 3.84
N ILE A 79 -14.53 1.44 3.33
CA ILE A 79 -15.68 0.93 4.09
C ILE A 79 -16.14 -0.35 3.40
N ARG A 80 -16.17 -1.45 4.16
CA ARG A 80 -16.59 -2.77 3.65
C ARG A 80 -17.74 -3.32 4.46
N SER A 81 -18.62 -4.09 3.80
CA SER A 81 -19.61 -4.90 4.52
C SER A 81 -18.98 -6.25 4.85
N ILE A 82 -18.83 -6.55 6.14
CA ILE A 82 -18.25 -7.80 6.63
C ILE A 82 -19.29 -8.45 7.54
N ASN A 83 -19.81 -9.62 7.15
CA ASN A 83 -20.87 -10.33 7.86
C ASN A 83 -22.11 -9.46 8.17
N GLY A 84 -22.48 -8.57 7.23
CA GLY A 84 -23.64 -7.68 7.38
C GLY A 84 -23.37 -6.40 8.18
N ALA A 85 -22.19 -6.25 8.79
CA ALA A 85 -21.79 -5.02 9.47
C ALA A 85 -20.95 -4.13 8.54
N ALA A 86 -21.16 -2.81 8.60
CA ALA A 86 -20.28 -1.85 7.95
C ALA A 86 -19.01 -1.67 8.79
N VAL A 87 -17.85 -1.94 8.20
CA VAL A 87 -16.53 -1.85 8.83
C VAL A 87 -15.68 -0.83 8.08
N ALA A 88 -15.23 0.21 8.77
CA ALA A 88 -14.27 1.16 8.24
C ALA A 88 -12.84 0.71 8.57
N ILE A 89 -11.97 0.74 7.57
CA ILE A 89 -10.55 0.39 7.68
C ILE A 89 -9.77 1.64 7.30
N ILE A 90 -9.06 2.23 8.26
CA ILE A 90 -8.30 3.47 8.10
C ILE A 90 -6.82 3.10 7.93
N GLY A 91 -6.19 3.61 6.87
CA GLY A 91 -4.77 3.43 6.65
C GLY A 91 -3.95 4.54 7.30
N GLN A 92 -2.84 4.20 7.93
CA GLN A 92 -1.87 5.16 8.45
C GLN A 92 -0.47 4.68 8.14
N ALA A 93 0.23 5.43 7.29
CA ALA A 93 1.63 5.21 7.02
C ALA A 93 2.49 5.66 8.20
N PHE A 94 3.74 5.20 8.29
CA PHE A 94 4.66 5.72 9.30
C PHE A 94 4.90 7.24 9.09
N PRO A 95 4.85 8.07 10.16
CA PRO A 95 5.03 9.53 10.06
C PRO A 95 6.44 9.99 9.66
#